data_AF-A0A7C2ZG13-F1
#
_entry.id   AF-A0A7C2ZG13-F1
#
_cell.length_a   1.000
_cell.length_b   1.000
_cell.length_c   1.000
_cell.angle_alpha   90.00
_cell.angle_beta   90.00
_cell.angle_gamma   90.00
#
_symmetry.space_group_name_H-M   'P 1'
#
loop_
_entity.id
_entity.type
_entity.pdbx_description
1 polymer ?
#
loop_
_entity_poly.entity_id
_entity_poly.type
_entity_poly.pdbx_seq_one_letter_code
_entity_poly.pdbx_strand_id
1 'polypeptide(L)' 'MDYHEELLFGDLEGFNRKLAEWLVQYNTVLPHHSLGLKPPVRWLLENHPECQRLWTNTMV' A
#
# COMPACT_ATOMS: atom_id res chain seq x y z
N MET A 1 -10.69 -12.18 -16.10
CA MET A 1 -10.17 -11.39 -14.96
C MET A 1 -10.87 -11.91 -13.72
N ASP A 2 -10.14 -12.39 -12.74
CA ASP A 2 -10.69 -12.81 -11.44
C ASP A 2 -10.59 -11.62 -10.49
N TYR A 3 -11.73 -11.13 -10.03
CA TYR A 3 -11.82 -9.98 -9.12
C TYR A 3 -11.89 -10.40 -7.65
N HIS A 4 -11.76 -11.70 -7.36
CA HIS A 4 -11.88 -12.27 -6.01
C HIS A 4 -13.19 -11.90 -5.32
N GLU A 5 -14.30 -11.85 -6.06
CA GLU A 5 -15.63 -11.48 -5.54
C GLU A 5 -16.09 -12.40 -4.42
N GLU A 6 -15.83 -13.71 -4.52
CA GLU A 6 -16.16 -14.67 -3.46
C GLU A 6 -15.44 -14.36 -2.14
N LEU A 7 -14.19 -13.89 -2.22
CA LEU A 7 -13.43 -13.48 -1.05
C LEU A 7 -13.97 -12.15 -0.49
N LEU A 8 -14.27 -11.19 -1.37
CA LEU A 8 -14.80 -9.88 -0.97
C LEU A 8 -16.17 -9.98 -0.28
N PHE A 9 -17.08 -10.79 -0.81
CA PHE A 9 -18.45 -10.91 -0.33
C PHE A 9 -18.67 -12.08 0.64
N GLY A 10 -17.77 -13.07 0.66
CA GLY A 10 -17.87 -14.27 1.52
C GLY A 10 -16.99 -14.25 2.76
N ASP A 11 -15.82 -13.58 2.72
CA ASP A 11 -14.89 -13.46 3.85
C ASP A 11 -14.19 -12.09 3.82
N LEU A 12 -14.91 -11.07 4.25
CA LEU A 12 -14.42 -9.69 4.26
C LEU A 12 -13.16 -9.52 5.13
N GLU A 13 -13.02 -10.29 6.21
CA GLU A 13 -11.83 -10.22 7.07
C GLU A 13 -10.60 -10.79 6.35
N GLY A 14 -10.74 -11.97 5.73
CA GLY A 14 -9.70 -12.56 4.89
C GLY A 14 -9.34 -11.70 3.69
N PHE A 15 -10.34 -11.07 3.07
CA PHE A 15 -10.12 -10.07 2.02
C PHE A 15 -9.25 -8.93 2.52
N ASN A 16 -9.63 -8.30 3.64
CA ASN A 16 -8.91 -7.15 4.19
C ASN A 16 -7.46 -7.49 4.55
N ARG A 17 -7.19 -8.68 5.11
CA ARG A 17 -5.83 -9.13 5.40
C ARG A 17 -5.00 -9.24 4.12
N LYS A 18 -5.52 -9.91 3.10
CA LYS A 18 -4.84 -10.08 1.81
C LYS A 18 -4.62 -8.75 1.09
N LEU A 19 -5.61 -7.86 1.13
CA LEU A 19 -5.48 -6.51 0.57
C LEU A 19 -4.41 -5.71 1.29
N ALA A 20 -4.35 -5.76 2.62
CA ALA A 20 -3.32 -5.09 3.39
C ALA A 20 -1.92 -5.61 3.05
N GLU A 21 -1.74 -6.93 2.98
CA GLU A 21 -0.47 -7.55 2.56
C GLU A 21 -0.06 -7.10 1.15
N TRP A 22 -1.01 -7.09 0.21
CA TRP A 22 -0.78 -6.64 -1.15
C TRP A 22 -0.39 -5.16 -1.21
N LEU A 23 -1.09 -4.28 -0.47
CA LEU A 23 -0.78 -2.85 -0.40
C LEU A 23 0.62 -2.60 0.17
N VAL A 24 1.04 -3.37 1.19
CA VAL A 24 2.41 -3.27 1.72
C VAL A 24 3.41 -3.63 0.63
N GLN A 25 3.23 -4.75 -0.07
CA GLN A 25 4.14 -5.16 -1.14
C GLN A 25 4.16 -4.16 -2.30
N TYR A 26 3.00 -3.68 -2.73
CA TYR A 26 2.87 -2.69 -3.80
C TYR A 26 3.65 -1.42 -3.48
N ASN A 27 3.50 -0.91 -2.25
CA ASN A 27 4.11 0.36 -1.86
C ASN A 27 5.60 0.24 -1.52
N THR A 28 6.07 -0.92 -1.07
CA THR A 28 7.43 -1.08 -0.53
C THR A 28 8.38 -1.94 -1.38
N VAL A 29 7.85 -2.86 -2.19
CA VAL A 29 8.65 -3.84 -2.93
C VAL A 29 8.48 -3.72 -4.45
N LEU A 30 7.25 -3.56 -4.95
CA LEU A 30 7.00 -3.64 -6.38
C LEU A 30 7.49 -2.39 -7.14
N PRO A 31 8.32 -2.54 -8.19
CA PRO A 31 8.81 -1.43 -8.97
C PRO A 31 7.75 -0.90 -9.95
N HIS A 32 7.66 0.42 -10.08
CA HIS A 32 6.68 1.08 -10.94
C HIS A 32 7.35 1.81 -12.10
N HIS A 33 6.91 1.54 -13.33
CA HIS A 33 7.47 2.17 -14.53
C HIS A 33 7.39 3.70 -14.51
N SER A 34 6.25 4.26 -14.07
CA SER A 34 6.06 5.71 -13.95
C SER A 34 6.98 6.36 -12.90
N LEU A 35 7.51 5.57 -11.96
CA LEU A 35 8.40 6.02 -10.88
C LEU A 35 9.86 5.66 -11.15
N GLY A 36 10.22 5.36 -12.41
CA GLY A 36 11.58 4.97 -12.77
C GLY A 36 12.00 3.62 -12.19
N LEU A 37 11.08 2.65 -12.17
CA LEU A 37 11.26 1.31 -11.60
C LEU A 37 11.53 1.30 -10.09
N LYS A 38 11.07 2.33 -9.37
CA LYS A 38 11.13 2.39 -7.91
C LYS A 38 9.78 2.02 -7.29
N PRO A 39 9.78 1.42 -6.10
CA PRO A 39 8.57 1.33 -5.29
C PRO A 39 8.09 2.71 -4.83
N PRO A 40 6.78 2.91 -4.64
CA PRO A 40 6.19 4.20 -4.27
C PRO A 40 6.83 4.84 -3.04
N VAL A 41 7.05 4.07 -1.96
CA VAL A 41 7.67 4.59 -0.73
C VAL A 41 9.11 5.04 -0.97
N ARG A 42 9.90 4.28 -1.73
CA ARG A 42 11.27 4.69 -2.06
C ARG A 42 11.27 5.98 -2.88
N TRP A 43 10.42 6.04 -3.91
CA TRP A 43 10.31 7.24 -4.73
C TRP A 43 9.89 8.46 -3.89
N LEU A 44 8.93 8.28 -2.98
CA LEU A 44 8.45 9.35 -2.09
C LEU A 44 9.58 9.90 -1.21
N LEU A 45 10.37 9.03 -0.57
CA LEU A 45 11.49 9.43 0.29
C LEU A 45 12.57 10.22 -0.46
N GLU A 46 12.77 9.92 -1.75
CA GLU A 46 13.80 10.56 -2.57
C GLU A 46 13.34 11.88 -3.20
N ASN A 47 12.05 12.03 -3.51
CA ASN A 47 11.52 13.18 -4.28
C ASN A 47 10.67 14.14 -3.46
N HIS A 48 10.15 13.70 -2.31
CA HIS A 48 9.35 14.50 -1.39
C HIS A 48 9.81 14.28 0.06
N PRO A 49 11.05 14.67 0.40
CA PRO A 49 11.59 14.51 1.74
C PRO A 49 10.83 15.34 2.78
N GLU A 50 10.16 16.41 2.36
CA GLU A 50 9.23 17.20 3.17
C GLU A 50 7.86 16.52 3.31
N CYS A 51 7.82 15.41 4.07
CA CYS A 51 6.62 15.04 4.84
C CYS A 51 6.97 14.09 6.00
N GLN A 52 7.68 14.59 7.01
CA GLN A 52 7.71 13.96 8.33
C GLN A 52 6.45 14.30 9.15
N ARG A 53 5.26 14.31 8.54
CA ARG A 53 4.03 14.22 9.33
C ARG A 53 3.88 12.78 9.78
N LEU A 54 4.72 12.44 10.75
CA LEU A 54 4.47 11.45 11.78
C LEU A 54 2.96 11.35 11.97
N TRP A 55 2.45 10.12 11.95
CA TRP A 55 1.13 9.77 12.45
C TRP A 55 0.86 10.66 13.66
N THR A 56 0.02 11.69 13.52
CA THR A 56 -0.33 12.51 14.67
C THR A 56 -1.06 11.56 15.58
N ASN A 57 -0.41 11.16 16.67
CA ASN A 57 -1.00 10.44 17.76
C ASN A 57 -2.23 11.23 18.21
N THR A 58 -3.40 10.90 17.68
CA THR A 58 -4.65 11.33 18.25
C THR A 58 -4.82 10.46 19.47
N MET A 59 -4.32 10.95 20.61
CA MET A 59 -4.76 10.42 21.90
C MET A 59 -6.29 10.57 21.92
N VAL A 60 -6.96 9.43 22.08
CA VAL A 60 -8.40 9.35 22.31
C VAL A 60 -8.73 9.94 23.67
#